data_AF-A0A7X0NPE6-F1
#
_entry.id   AF-A0A7X0NPE6-F1
#
_cell.length_a   1.000
_cell.length_b   1.000
_cell.length_c   1.000
_cell.angle_alpha   90.00
_cell.angle_beta   90.00
_cell.angle_gamma   90.00
#
_symmetry.space_group_name_H-M   'P 1'
#
loop_
_entity.id
_entity.type
_entity.pdbx_description
1 polymer ?
#
loop_
_entity_poly.entity_id
_entity_poly.type
_entity_poly.pdbx_seq_one_letter_code
_entity_poly.pdbx_strand_id
1 'polypeptide(L)' 'MGNPELNTDMILAAVRDHGFEAYDVLVKQYPSDVVVAEFTKAARSGFTTFGVGVHLASLTDKGRERLDSLA' A
#
# COMPACT_ATOMS: atom_id res chain seq x y z
N MET A 1 17.54 -15.67 -14.63
CA MET A 1 17.68 -14.35 -13.99
C MET A 1 16.56 -14.26 -12.96
N GLY A 2 16.90 -14.37 -11.67
CA GLY A 2 15.90 -14.26 -10.61
C GLY A 2 15.43 -12.81 -10.54
N ASN A 3 14.12 -12.58 -10.57
CA ASN A 3 13.60 -11.26 -10.21
C ASN A 3 14.13 -10.93 -8.80
N PRO A 4 14.82 -9.79 -8.61
CA PRO A 4 15.32 -9.43 -7.29
C PRO A 4 14.13 -9.35 -6.33
N GLU A 5 14.18 -10.09 -5.22
CA GLU A 5 13.12 -10.05 -4.20
C GLU A 5 13.01 -8.62 -3.65
N LEU A 6 11.78 -8.13 -3.55
CA LEU A 6 11.48 -6.83 -2.94
C LEU A 6 11.90 -6.84 -1.46
N ASN A 7 12.53 -5.77 -1.00
CA ASN A 7 12.95 -5.62 0.40
C ASN A 7 12.70 -4.20 0.93
N THR A 8 12.84 -4.02 2.24
CA THR A 8 12.65 -2.75 2.94
C THR A 8 13.43 -1.58 2.34
N ASP A 9 14.70 -1.76 1.95
CA ASP A 9 15.52 -0.66 1.42
C ASP A 9 14.95 -0.12 0.11
N MET A 10 14.40 -1.01 -0.73
CA MET A 10 13.72 -0.64 -1.96
C MET A 10 12.41 0.13 -1.69
N ILE A 11 11.67 -0.24 -0.64
CA ILE A 11 10.50 0.53 -0.20
C ILE A 11 10.91 1.96 0.19
N LEU A 12 11.97 2.10 0.98
CA LEU A 12 12.44 3.41 1.44
C LEU A 12 12.95 4.27 0.29
N ALA A 13 13.66 3.66 -0.66
CA ALA A 13 14.08 4.34 -1.88
C ALA A 13 12.87 4.80 -2.71
N ALA A 14 11.87 3.95 -2.91
CA ALA A 14 10.66 4.31 -3.65
C ALA A 14 9.88 5.43 -2.95
N VAL A 15 9.76 5.41 -1.62
CA VAL A 15 9.11 6.48 -0.85
C VAL A 15 9.90 7.79 -0.95
N ARG A 16 11.23 7.75 -0.90
CA ARG A 16 12.08 8.94 -1.10
C ARG A 16 11.87 9.55 -2.49
N ASP A 17 11.80 8.72 -3.53
CA ASP A 17 11.81 9.18 -4.93
C ASP A 17 10.41 9.51 -5.48
N HIS A 18 9.36 8.87 -4.93
CA HIS A 18 7.99 8.96 -5.44
C HIS A 18 6.94 9.36 -4.40
N GLY A 19 7.30 9.48 -3.12
CA GLY A 19 6.38 9.87 -2.06
C GLY A 19 5.14 8.97 -1.99
N PHE A 20 3.95 9.56 -2.17
CA PHE A 20 2.67 8.83 -2.14
C PHE A 20 2.48 7.87 -3.32
N GLU A 21 3.19 8.06 -4.43
CA GLU A 21 3.09 7.20 -5.62
C GLU A 21 4.00 5.96 -5.54
N ALA A 22 4.79 5.81 -4.47
CA ALA A 22 5.74 4.72 -4.30
C ALA A 22 5.09 3.33 -4.42
N TYR A 23 3.87 3.17 -3.88
CA TYR A 23 3.10 1.94 -4.01
C TYR A 23 2.77 1.63 -5.48
N ASP A 24 2.21 2.60 -6.21
CA ASP A 24 1.80 2.44 -7.61
C ASP A 24 2.98 2.16 -8.54
N VAL A 25 4.16 2.69 -8.21
CA VAL A 25 5.40 2.40 -8.95
C VAL A 25 5.86 0.96 -8.70
N LEU A 26 5.84 0.51 -7.44
CA LEU A 26 6.34 -0.82 -7.07
C LEU A 26 5.43 -1.95 -7.56
N VAL A 27 4.11 -1.79 -7.53
CA VAL A 27 3.18 -2.83 -8.01
C VAL A 27 3.21 -3.07 -9.53
N LYS A 28 3.88 -2.20 -10.30
CA LYS A 28 4.15 -2.44 -11.73
C LYS A 28 5.22 -3.50 -11.97
N GLN A 29 6.06 -3.76 -10.96
CA GLN A 29 7.22 -4.65 -11.05
C GLN A 29 7.12 -5.85 -10.11
N TYR A 30 6.34 -5.71 -9.03
CA TYR A 30 6.21 -6.69 -7.98
C TYR A 30 4.74 -7.06 -7.72
N PRO A 31 4.45 -8.30 -7.31
CA PRO A 31 3.12 -8.68 -6.84
C PRO A 31 2.65 -7.76 -5.69
N SER A 32 1.39 -7.34 -5.73
CA SER A 32 0.86 -6.35 -4.78
C SER A 32 0.90 -6.82 -3.34
N ASP A 33 0.67 -8.11 -3.09
CA ASP A 33 0.75 -8.72 -1.75
C ASP A 33 2.16 -8.61 -1.15
N VAL A 34 3.20 -8.81 -1.97
CA VAL A 34 4.60 -8.65 -1.57
C VAL A 34 4.92 -7.19 -1.26
N VAL A 35 4.44 -6.27 -2.09
CA VAL A 35 4.59 -4.82 -1.88
C VAL A 35 3.94 -4.39 -0.56
N VAL A 36 2.69 -4.81 -0.32
CA VAL A 36 1.97 -4.52 0.93
C VAL A 36 2.71 -5.10 2.14
N ALA A 37 3.23 -6.32 2.04
CA ALA A 37 3.95 -6.98 3.14
C ALA A 37 5.21 -6.20 3.52
N GLU A 38 6.05 -5.81 2.55
CA GLU A 38 7.28 -5.08 2.84
C GLU A 38 7.03 -3.64 3.29
N PHE A 39 6.02 -2.95 2.75
CA PHE A 39 5.60 -1.66 3.29
C PHE A 39 5.09 -1.77 4.74
N THR A 40 4.28 -2.78 5.04
CA THR A 40 3.77 -3.04 6.40
C THR A 40 4.92 -3.29 7.38
N LYS A 41 5.91 -4.07 6.95
CA LYS A 41 7.13 -4.32 7.71
C LYS A 41 7.92 -3.03 7.95
N ALA A 42 8.15 -2.22 6.91
CA ALA A 42 8.83 -0.94 7.03
C ALA A 42 8.12 0.01 8.02
N ALA A 43 6.78 0.02 8.01
CA ALA A 43 5.99 0.82 8.93
C ALA A 43 6.03 0.30 10.37
N ARG A 44 5.95 -1.02 10.58
CA ARG A 44 6.10 -1.64 11.91
C ARG A 44 7.49 -1.42 12.50
N SER A 45 8.50 -1.26 11.65
CA SER A 45 9.86 -0.89 12.06
C SER A 45 10.04 0.62 12.27
N GLY A 46 9.01 1.44 12.06
CA GLY A 46 9.05 2.89 12.26
C GLY A 46 9.75 3.67 11.15
N PHE A 47 10.03 3.05 9.99
CA PHE A 47 10.70 3.73 8.88
C PHE A 47 9.74 4.50 7.97
N THR A 48 8.46 4.12 7.96
CA THR A 48 7.42 4.81 7.20
C THR A 48 6.13 4.89 8.00
N THR A 49 5.22 5.79 7.61
CA THR A 49 3.85 5.85 8.15
C THR A 49 2.86 5.03 7.32
N PHE A 50 3.35 4.13 6.46
CA PHE A 50 2.52 3.32 5.58
C PHE A 50 1.66 2.35 6.39
N GLY A 51 0.37 2.62 6.53
CA GLY A 51 -0.54 1.72 7.25
C GLY A 51 -1.64 2.37 8.06
N VAL A 52 -1.79 3.71 8.06
CA VAL A 52 -2.87 4.34 8.86
C VAL A 52 -3.71 5.38 8.09
N GLY A 53 -3.33 5.82 6.88
CA GLY A 53 -4.06 6.93 6.22
C GLY A 53 -4.29 6.90 4.71
N VAL A 54 -3.67 6.00 3.94
CA VAL A 54 -3.66 6.13 2.46
C VAL A 54 -4.70 5.27 1.74
N HIS A 55 -5.40 4.40 2.48
CA HIS A 55 -6.60 3.72 2.01
C HIS A 55 -7.77 4.02 2.95
N LEU A 56 -8.11 5.30 3.14
CA LEU A 56 -9.37 5.68 3.76
C LEU A 56 -10.52 5.38 2.78
N ALA A 57 -10.85 4.09 2.65
CA ALA A 57 -12.03 3.66 1.94
C ALA A 57 -13.25 4.24 2.66
N SER A 58 -13.92 5.18 1.99
CA SER A 58 -15.13 5.82 2.49
C SER A 58 -16.31 5.25 1.72
N LEU A 59 -17.41 4.93 2.43
CA LEU A 59 -18.65 4.56 1.75
C LEU A 59 -19.13 5.74 0.90
N THR A 60 -19.47 5.43 -0.35
CA THR A 60 -20.26 6.33 -1.19
C THR A 60 -21.72 6.31 -0.73
N ASP A 61 -22.52 7.27 -1.19
CA ASP A 61 -23.96 7.29 -0.88
C ASP A 61 -24.66 6.02 -1.36
N LYS A 62 -24.35 5.54 -2.57
CA LYS A 62 -24.83 4.25 -3.08
C LYS A 62 -24.41 3.06 -2.23
N GLY A 63 -23.19 3.10 -1.67
CA GLY A 63 -22.70 2.06 -0.78
C GLY A 63 -23.47 2.02 0.54
N ARG A 64 -23.83 3.19 1.09
CA ARG A 64 -24.70 3.31 2.26
C ARG A 64 -26.11 2.78 1.97
N GLU A 65 -26.75 3.26 0.91
CA GLU A 65 -28.12 2.84 0.54
C GLU A 65 -28.22 1.32 0.34
N ARG A 66 -27.20 0.69 -0.27
CA ARG A 66 -27.17 -0.77 -0.44
C ARG A 66 -27.16 -1.49 0.91
N LEU A 67 -26.38 -1.02 1.88
CA LEU A 67 -26.33 -1.64 3.21
C LEU A 67 -27.64 -1.44 3.97
N ASP A 68 -28.22 -0.25 3.91
CA ASP A 68 -29.50 0.06 4.57
C ASP A 68 -30.65 -0.79 4.00
N SER A 69 -30.61 -1.16 2.72
CA SER A 69 -31.61 -2.05 2.09
C SER A 69 -31.54 -3.53 2.51
N LEU A 70 -30.49 -3.92 3.25
CA LEU A 70 -30.27 -5.29 3.73
C LEU A 70 -30.66 -5.47 5.21
N ALA A 71 -31.00 -4.38 5.92
CA ALA A 71 -31.46 -4.37 7.31
C ALA A 71 -32.99 -4.43 7.40
#